data_AF-A0A6P0TCV7-F1
#
_entry.id   AF-A0A6P0TCV7-F1
#
_cell.length_a   1.000
_cell.length_b   1.000
_cell.length_c   1.000
_cell.angle_alpha   90.00
_cell.angle_beta   90.00
_cell.angle_gamma   90.00
#
_symmetry.space_group_name_H-M   'P 1'
#
loop_
_entity.id
_entity.type
_entity.pdbx_description
1 polymer ?
#
loop_
_entity_poly.entity_id
_entity_poly.type
_entity_poly.pdbx_seq_one_letter_code
_entity_poly.pdbx_strand_id
1 'polypeptide(L)' 'MEPQQSECDRHGLSQRELCDRFGWSYRTVALTARKLGLSTHAYLQQQTGWQLHRERWYPPQ' A
#
# COMPACT_ATOMS: atom_id res chain seq x y z
N MET A 1 -10.63 9.45 20.03
CA MET A 1 -9.29 8.98 19.63
C MET A 1 -9.26 9.01 18.11
N GLU A 2 -8.79 10.10 17.52
CA GLU A 2 -8.61 10.22 16.06
C GLU A 2 -7.12 10.07 15.74
N PRO A 3 -6.71 9.20 14.80
CA PRO A 3 -5.32 8.81 14.67
C PRO A 3 -4.53 9.78 13.78
N GLN A 4 -3.43 10.33 14.31
CA GLN A 4 -2.09 10.53 13.71
C GLN A 4 -1.94 10.62 12.16
N GLN A 5 -2.82 11.33 11.45
CA GLN A 5 -2.94 11.27 9.99
C GLN A 5 -1.89 12.08 9.18
N SER A 6 -1.02 12.89 9.81
CA SER A 6 -0.32 13.96 9.05
C SER A 6 1.19 13.79 8.86
N GLU A 7 1.86 12.79 9.44
CA GLU A 7 3.34 12.67 9.35
C GLU A 7 3.82 11.65 8.31
N CYS A 8 2.97 10.70 7.93
CA CYS A 8 3.32 9.66 6.95
C CYS A 8 3.54 10.18 5.53
N ASP A 9 2.98 11.34 5.18
CA ASP A 9 3.03 11.90 3.83
C ASP A 9 4.44 12.35 3.41
N ARG A 10 5.33 12.64 4.37
CA ARG A 10 6.72 13.08 4.07
C ARG A 10 7.72 11.94 3.92
N HIS A 11 7.43 10.76 4.46
CA HIS A 11 8.41 9.67 4.55
C HIS A 11 8.04 8.41 3.77
N GLY A 12 6.86 8.36 3.16
CA GLY A 12 6.36 7.18 2.44
C GLY A 12 5.99 6.04 3.40
N LEU A 13 4.97 5.28 3.04
CA LEU A 13 4.43 4.18 3.85
C LEU A 13 5.12 2.86 3.53
N SER A 14 5.40 2.03 4.52
CA SER A 14 5.72 0.63 4.24
C SER A 14 4.50 -0.09 3.66
N GLN A 15 4.71 -1.23 2.99
CA GLN A 15 3.60 -2.03 2.45
C GLN A 15 2.58 -2.43 3.54
N ARG A 16 3.06 -2.68 4.76
CA ARG A 16 2.21 -3.02 5.91
C ARG A 16 1.36 -1.84 6.35
N GLU A 17 1.96 -0.66 6.48
CA GLU A 17 1.23 0.56 6.85
C GLU A 17 0.24 0.97 5.75
N LEU A 18 0.61 0.79 4.48
CA LEU A 18 -0.30 0.99 3.37
C LEU A 18 -1.52 0.06 3.50
N CYS A 19 -1.27 -1.24 3.68
CA CYS A 19 -2.35 -2.21 3.87
C CYS A 19 -3.23 -1.84 5.07
N ASP A 20 -2.65 -1.46 6.20
CA ASP A 20 -3.37 -1.05 7.42
C ASP A 20 -4.25 0.18 7.17
N ARG A 21 -3.70 1.20 6.48
CA ARG A 21 -4.40 2.43 6.09
C ARG A 21 -5.62 2.17 5.21
N PHE A 22 -5.52 1.21 4.30
CA PHE A 22 -6.63 0.81 3.44
C PHE A 22 -7.54 -0.27 4.06
N GLY A 23 -7.25 -0.71 5.28
CA GLY A 23 -7.98 -1.79 5.95
C GLY A 23 -7.82 -3.15 5.24
N TRP A 24 -6.73 -3.33 4.49
CA TRP A 24 -6.45 -4.54 3.74
C TRP A 24 -5.58 -5.51 4.52
N SER A 25 -5.95 -6.79 4.47
CA SER A 25 -5.10 -7.85 4.99
C SER A 25 -4.03 -8.21 3.95
N TYR A 26 -2.75 -8.13 4.33
CA TYR A 26 -1.62 -8.51 3.45
C TYR A 26 -1.81 -9.88 2.79
N ARG A 27 -2.32 -10.88 3.53
CA ARG A 27 -2.64 -12.21 2.98
C ARG A 27 -3.65 -12.15 1.84
N THR A 28 -4.71 -11.36 2.01
CA THR A 28 -5.75 -11.18 0.98
C THR A 28 -5.16 -10.49 -0.25
N VAL A 29 -4.38 -9.43 -0.05
CA VAL A 29 -3.69 -8.71 -1.13
C VAL A 29 -2.76 -9.66 -1.91
N ALA A 30 -1.94 -10.45 -1.21
CA ALA A 30 -1.02 -11.39 -1.85
C ALA A 30 -1.76 -12.52 -2.59
N LEU A 31 -2.85 -13.05 -2.04
CA LEU A 31 -3.66 -14.07 -2.69
C LEU A 31 -4.33 -13.53 -3.94
N THR A 32 -4.93 -12.33 -3.87
CA THR A 32 -5.58 -11.69 -5.01
C THR A 32 -4.57 -11.35 -6.10
N ALA A 33 -3.40 -10.80 -5.73
CA ALA A 33 -2.32 -10.52 -6.67
C ALA A 33 -1.89 -11.81 -7.39
N ARG A 34 -1.66 -12.91 -6.66
CA ARG A 34 -1.31 -14.22 -7.25
C ARG A 34 -2.40 -14.76 -8.18
N LYS A 35 -3.68 -14.62 -7.81
CA LYS A 35 -4.81 -15.03 -8.67
C LYS A 35 -4.85 -14.23 -9.98
N LEU A 36 -4.45 -12.97 -9.93
CA LEU A 36 -4.37 -12.09 -11.10
C LEU A 36 -3.06 -12.25 -11.89
N GLY A 37 -2.13 -13.10 -11.44
CA GLY A 37 -0.80 -13.21 -12.04
C GLY A 37 0.08 -11.97 -11.83
N LEU A 38 -0.25 -11.14 -10.83
CA LEU A 38 0.44 -9.90 -10.50
C LEU A 38 1.32 -10.08 -9.25
N SER A 39 2.36 -9.28 -9.16
CA SER A 39 3.07 -9.11 -7.89
C SER A 39 2.21 -8.29 -6.92
N THR A 40 2.38 -8.52 -5.62
CA THR A 40 1.67 -7.76 -4.58
C THR A 40 1.90 -6.26 -4.74
N HIS A 41 3.09 -5.85 -5.21
CA HIS A 41 3.38 -4.46 -5.54
C HIS A 41 2.55 -3.97 -6.73
N ALA A 42 2.56 -4.67 -7.86
CA ALA A 42 1.77 -4.27 -9.03
C ALA A 42 0.27 -4.17 -8.70
N TYR A 43 -0.25 -5.13 -7.92
CA TYR A 43 -1.63 -5.10 -7.48
C TYR A 43 -1.94 -3.89 -6.57
N LEU A 44 -1.10 -3.60 -5.58
CA LEU A 44 -1.26 -2.43 -4.71
C LEU A 44 -1.17 -1.12 -5.49
N GLN A 45 -0.23 -1.02 -6.44
CA GLN A 45 -0.06 0.15 -7.29
C GLN A 45 -1.28 0.39 -8.17
N GLN A 46 -1.86 -0.66 -8.78
CA GLN A 46 -3.08 -0.53 -9.57
C GLN A 46 -4.29 -0.14 -8.71
N GLN A 47 -4.37 -0.66 -7.49
CA GLN A 47 -5.57 -0.54 -6.67
C GLN A 47 -5.58 0.75 -5.83
N THR A 48 -4.41 1.28 -5.46
CA THR A 48 -4.29 2.54 -4.71
C THR A 48 -3.85 3.72 -5.59
N GLY A 49 -3.17 3.45 -6.70
CA GLY A 49 -2.46 4.48 -7.48
C GLY A 49 -1.12 4.90 -6.86
N TRP A 50 -0.71 4.32 -5.72
CA TRP A 50 0.51 4.70 -5.02
C TRP A 50 1.74 4.16 -5.75
N GLN A 51 2.81 4.95 -5.73
CA GLN A 51 4.07 4.59 -6.34
C GLN A 51 5.02 4.02 -5.31
N LEU A 52 5.56 2.83 -5.58
CA LEU A 52 6.60 2.22 -4.76
C LEU A 52 7.96 2.83 -5.14
N HIS A 53 8.59 3.53 -4.20
CA HIS A 53 9.91 4.12 -4.34
C HIS A 53 10.79 3.74 -3.15
N ARG A 54 11.94 3.10 -3.40
CA ARG A 54 12.88 2.63 -2.35
C ARG A 54 12.18 1.88 -1.20
N GLU A 55 11.34 0.90 -1.55
CA GLU A 55 10.58 0.06 -0.61
C GLU A 55 9.48 0.77 0.19
N ARG A 56 9.19 2.04 -0.14
CA ARG A 56 8.12 2.83 0.47
C ARG A 56 7.10 3.30 -0.57
N TRP A 57 5.84 3.35 -0.17
CA TRP A 57 4.71 3.75 -0.97
C TRP A 57 4.45 5.23 -0.78
N TYR A 58 4.34 5.96 -1.90
CA TYR A 58 4.00 7.37 -1.93
C TYR A 58 2.67 7.56 -2.67
N PRO A 59 1.78 8.42 -2.16
CA PRO A 59 0.55 8.74 -2.85
C PRO A 59 0.85 9.40 -4.21
N PRO A 60 0.01 9.18 -5.23
CA PRO A 60 0.11 9.94 -6.48
C PRO A 60 -0.19 11.42 -6.21
N GLN A 61 0.57 12.33 -6.82
CA GLN A 61 0.29 13.78 -6.80
C GLN A 61 -0.79 14.17 -7.79
#